data_AF-A0A354SKH8-F1
#
_entry.id   AF-A0A354SKH8-F1
#
_cell.length_a   1.000
_cell.length_b   1.000
_cell.length_c   1.000
_cell.angle_alpha   90.00
_cell.angle_beta   90.00
_cell.angle_gamma   90.00
#
_symmetry.space_group_name_H-M   'P 1'
#
loop_
_entity.id
_entity.type
_entity.pdbx_description
1 polymer ?
#
loop_
_entity_poly.entity_id
_entity_poly.type
_entity_poly.pdbx_seq_one_letter_code
_entity_poly.pdbx_strand_id
1 'polypeptide(L)'
;MRLIANISGARVTLVDSSGKVFADSEKDIAQLENHLNRPEIQEARLRGKGKSTRFSQSLGVEMLYVAVPIKNQGQVTGYVRLARPLHDVQN
;
A
#
# COMPACT_ATOMS: atom_id res chain seq x y z
N MET A 1 -10.18 -3.22 -9.00
CA MET A 1 -9.06 -3.60 -8.09
C MET A 1 -8.22 -4.75 -8.65
N ARG A 2 -8.82 -5.92 -8.94
CA ARG A 2 -8.09 -7.06 -9.53
C ARG A 2 -7.35 -6.74 -10.84
N LEU A 3 -7.95 -5.93 -11.73
CA LEU A 3 -7.28 -5.48 -12.95
C LEU A 3 -5.95 -4.76 -12.69
N ILE A 4 -5.94 -3.80 -11.74
CA ILE A 4 -4.72 -3.06 -11.38
C ILE A 4 -3.69 -3.98 -10.75
N ALA A 5 -4.13 -4.89 -9.86
CA ALA A 5 -3.24 -5.87 -9.25
C ALA A 5 -2.56 -6.75 -10.32
N ASN A 6 -3.33 -7.23 -11.31
CA ASN A 6 -2.82 -8.06 -12.39
C ASN A 6 -1.84 -7.30 -13.29
N ILE A 7 -2.17 -6.07 -13.70
CA ILE A 7 -1.30 -5.27 -14.59
C ILE A 7 0.00 -4.85 -13.87
N SER A 8 -0.08 -4.52 -12.58
CA SER A 8 1.10 -4.07 -11.82
C SER A 8 1.96 -5.23 -11.28
N GLY A 9 1.41 -6.45 -11.23
CA GLY A 9 2.03 -7.56 -10.51
C GLY A 9 2.18 -7.29 -9.02
N ALA A 10 1.35 -6.42 -8.44
CA ALA A 10 1.45 -5.98 -7.06
C ALA A 10 0.13 -6.21 -6.31
N ARG A 11 0.24 -6.50 -5.00
CA ARG A 11 -0.89 -6.39 -4.09
C ARG A 11 -1.30 -4.93 -4.02
N VAL A 12 -2.58 -4.66 -4.23
CA VAL A 12 -3.17 -3.33 -4.09
C VAL A 12 -3.96 -3.30 -2.78
N THR A 13 -3.86 -2.22 -2.03
CA THR A 13 -4.66 -1.96 -0.83
C THR A 13 -5.20 -0.53 -0.91
N LEU A 14 -6.49 -0.35 -0.63
CA LEU A 14 -7.12 0.96 -0.50
C LEU A 14 -7.37 1.27 0.97
N VAL A 15 -6.89 2.43 1.40
CA VAL A 15 -6.87 2.85 2.80
C VAL A 15 -7.56 4.21 2.90
N ASP A 16 -8.44 4.41 3.87
CA ASP A 16 -9.04 5.72 4.09
C ASP A 16 -8.10 6.69 4.84
N SER A 17 -8.52 7.93 5.03
CA SER A 17 -7.72 8.97 5.71
C SER A 17 -7.41 8.64 7.18
N SER A 18 -8.18 7.77 7.82
CA SER A 18 -7.96 7.26 9.19
C SER A 18 -7.04 6.05 9.24
N GLY A 19 -6.64 5.51 8.08
CA GLY A 19 -5.82 4.31 7.97
C GLY A 19 -6.60 3.00 7.92
N LYS A 20 -7.94 3.02 7.95
CA LYS A 20 -8.72 1.79 7.84
C LYS A 20 -8.65 1.26 6.41
N VAL A 21 -8.40 -0.04 6.29
CA VAL A 21 -8.45 -0.73 5.00
C VAL A 21 -9.90 -1.00 4.62
N PHE A 22 -10.32 -0.55 3.44
CA PHE A 22 -11.67 -0.80 2.93
C PHE A 22 -11.68 -1.68 1.66
N ALA A 23 -10.53 -1.89 1.04
CA ALA A 23 -10.37 -2.90 -0.01
C ALA A 23 -8.93 -3.41 -0.07
N ASP A 24 -8.76 -4.69 -0.39
CA ASP A 24 -7.46 -5.33 -0.63
C ASP A 24 -7.58 -6.35 -1.77
N SER A 25 -6.53 -6.50 -2.59
CA SER A 25 -6.57 -7.41 -3.74
C SER A 25 -6.30 -8.86 -3.40
N GLU A 26 -5.71 -9.15 -2.23
CA GLU A 26 -5.25 -10.50 -1.85
C GLU A 26 -5.84 -11.00 -0.53
N LYS A 27 -6.10 -10.10 0.42
CA LYS A 27 -6.56 -10.45 1.77
C LYS A 27 -8.00 -10.04 2.00
N ASP A 28 -8.68 -10.76 2.87
CA ASP A 28 -9.96 -10.30 3.44
C ASP A 28 -9.68 -9.08 4.33
N ILE A 29 -10.40 -7.99 4.12
CA ILE A 29 -10.27 -6.75 4.89
C ILE A 29 -10.57 -6.95 6.38
N ALA A 30 -11.39 -7.95 6.74
CA ALA A 30 -11.69 -8.28 8.13
C ALA A 30 -10.46 -8.78 8.91
N GLN A 31 -9.43 -9.25 8.20
CA GLN A 31 -8.17 -9.74 8.79
C GLN A 31 -7.08 -8.67 8.82
N LEU A 32 -7.34 -7.47 8.32
CA LEU A 32 -6.33 -6.42 8.17
C LEU A 32 -6.47 -5.38 9.27
N GLU A 33 -5.35 -5.12 9.95
CA GLU A 33 -5.24 -4.02 10.90
C GLU A 33 -5.32 -2.67 10.20
N ASN A 34 -5.53 -1.61 10.98
CA ASN A 34 -5.37 -0.25 10.50
C ASN A 34 -3.92 -0.01 10.01
N HIS A 35 -3.78 0.64 8.85
CA HIS A 35 -2.51 0.88 8.16
C HIS A 35 -1.97 2.30 8.34
N LEU A 36 -2.58 3.15 9.17
CA LEU A 36 -2.16 4.53 9.37
C LEU A 36 -0.67 4.61 9.71
N ASN A 37 -0.18 3.73 10.58
CA ASN A 37 1.19 3.76 11.09
C ASN A 37 2.20 3.06 10.16
N ARG A 38 1.78 2.58 8.99
CA ARG A 38 2.74 2.01 8.02
C ARG A 38 3.69 3.13 7.55
N PRO A 39 5.02 2.92 7.53
CA PRO A 39 5.97 4.00 7.22
C PRO A 39 5.70 4.67 5.86
N GLU A 40 5.34 3.89 4.85
CA GLU A 40 4.98 4.39 3.52
C GLU A 40 3.72 5.26 3.53
N ILE A 41 2.74 4.98 4.41
CA ILE A 41 1.52 5.79 4.55
C ILE A 41 1.84 7.10 5.27
N GLN A 42 2.62 7.05 6.35
CA GLN A 42 3.06 8.25 7.08
C GLN A 42 3.89 9.17 6.19
N GLU A 43 4.81 8.61 5.40
CA GLU A 43 5.58 9.42 4.45
C GLU A 43 4.69 9.99 3.34
N ALA A 44 3.76 9.21 2.78
CA ALA A 44 2.82 9.68 1.76
C ALA A 44 1.93 10.83 2.24
N ARG A 45 1.52 10.79 3.53
CA ARG A 45 0.76 11.87 4.16
C ARG A 45 1.52 13.19 4.18
N LEU A 46 2.83 13.15 4.44
CA LEU A 46 3.67 14.33 4.59
C LEU A 46 4.22 14.85 3.25
N ARG A 47 4.60 13.94 2.34
CA ARG A 47 5.37 14.27 1.13
C ARG A 47 4.62 14.03 -0.17
N GLY A 48 3.39 13.50 -0.12
CA GLY A 48 2.61 13.16 -1.30
C GLY A 48 2.99 11.85 -1.98
N LYS A 49 4.00 11.14 -1.46
CA LYS A 49 4.37 9.76 -1.80
C LYS A 49 5.22 9.19 -0.67
N GLY A 50 5.14 7.89 -0.45
CA GLY A 50 5.95 7.24 0.57
C GLY A 50 6.33 5.82 0.18
N LYS A 51 7.45 5.34 0.72
CA LYS A 51 7.89 3.96 0.48
C LYS A 51 8.54 3.34 1.70
N SER A 52 8.48 2.02 1.78
CA SER A 52 9.21 1.25 2.78
C SER A 52 9.63 -0.09 2.19
N THR A 53 10.76 -0.62 2.66
CA THR A 53 11.19 -1.99 2.35
C THR A 53 11.18 -2.77 3.65
N ARG A 54 10.63 -4.00 3.62
CA ARG A 54 10.64 -4.90 4.77
C ARG A 54 10.71 -6.35 4.31
N PHE A 55 11.44 -7.17 5.06
CA PHE A 55 11.44 -8.62 4.88
C PHE A 55 10.08 -9.25 5.25
N SER A 56 9.50 -10.00 4.32
CA SER A 56 8.29 -10.79 4.55
C SER A 56 8.65 -12.17 5.08
N GLN A 57 8.32 -12.45 6.34
CA GLN A 57 8.58 -13.76 6.94
C GLN A 57 7.80 -14.89 6.25
N SER A 58 6.58 -14.64 5.81
CA SER A 58 5.76 -15.68 5.15
C SER A 58 6.18 -15.97 3.72
N LEU A 59 6.84 -15.02 3.05
CA LEU A 59 7.29 -15.19 1.65
C LEU A 59 8.81 -15.41 1.54
N GLY A 60 9.56 -15.17 2.61
CA GLY A 60 11.02 -15.33 2.62
C GLY A 60 11.78 -14.31 1.77
N VAL A 61 11.17 -13.17 1.42
CA VAL A 61 11.75 -12.17 0.51
C VAL A 61 11.57 -10.74 1.01
N GLU A 62 12.44 -9.84 0.58
CA GLU A 62 12.23 -8.40 0.76
C GLU A 62 11.06 -7.92 -0.08
N MET A 63 10.17 -7.14 0.52
CA MET A 63 9.02 -6.54 -0.11
C MET A 63 9.22 -5.03 -0.18
N LEU A 64 8.91 -4.44 -1.33
CA LEU A 64 8.75 -3.01 -1.49
C LEU A 64 7.28 -2.64 -1.31
N TYR A 65 7.04 -1.62 -0.49
CA TYR A 65 5.75 -0.99 -0.30
C TYR A 65 5.81 0.46 -0.77
N VAL A 66 4.80 0.88 -1.52
CA VAL A 66 4.65 2.26 -2.01
C VAL A 66 3.25 2.74 -1.70
N ALA A 67 3.11 3.97 -1.22
CA ALA A 67 1.82 4.60 -1.03
C ALA A 67 1.76 5.99 -1.67
N VAL A 68 0.59 6.31 -2.22
CA VAL A 68 0.25 7.64 -2.75
C VAL A 68 -1.11 8.07 -2.21
N PRO A 69 -1.29 9.34 -1.84
CA PRO A 69 -2.56 9.83 -1.32
C PRO A 69 -3.58 9.99 -2.45
N ILE A 70 -4.82 9.62 -2.17
CA ILE A 70 -6.00 9.99 -2.93
C ILE A 70 -6.42 11.37 -2.43
N LYS A 71 -6.55 12.34 -3.35
CA LYS A 71 -6.92 13.71 -3.01
C LYS A 71 -8.25 14.07 -3.64
N ASN A 72 -9.12 14.73 -2.86
CA ASN A 72 -10.32 15.41 -3.35
C ASN A 72 -10.24 16.87 -2.93
N GLN A 73 -10.33 17.80 -3.89
CA GLN A 73 -10.21 19.25 -3.64
C GLN A 73 -8.97 19.63 -2.80
N GLY A 74 -7.84 18.97 -3.04
CA GLY A 74 -6.58 19.21 -2.31
C GLY A 74 -6.49 18.52 -0.94
N GLN A 75 -7.58 17.99 -0.40
CA GLN A 75 -7.59 17.25 0.85
C GLN A 75 -7.34 15.75 0.62
N VAL A 76 -6.51 15.14 1.47
CA VAL A 76 -6.28 13.69 1.44
C VAL A 76 -7.51 12.96 1.98
N THR A 77 -8.14 12.15 1.14
CA THR A 77 -9.31 11.32 1.51
C THR A 77 -8.94 9.85 1.75
N GLY A 78 -7.74 9.44 1.36
CA GLY A 78 -7.23 8.09 1.55
C GLY A 78 -5.90 7.88 0.84
N TYR A 79 -5.53 6.61 0.64
CA TYR A 79 -4.28 6.20 0.03
C TYR A 79 -4.49 4.97 -0.85
N VAL A 80 -3.78 4.94 -1.97
CA VAL A 80 -3.50 3.70 -2.72
C VAL A 80 -2.15 3.20 -2.27
N ARG A 81 -2.10 1.94 -1.86
CA ARG A 81 -0.87 1.27 -1.44
C ARG A 81 -0.61 0.07 -2.34
N LEU A 82 0.64 -0.08 -2.77
CA LEU A 82 1.13 -1.21 -3.56
C LEU A 82 2.17 -1.99 -2.76
N ALA A 83 2.19 -3.32 -2.92
CA ALA A 83 3.23 -4.18 -2.38
C ALA A 83 3.67 -5.21 -3.41
N ARG A 84 4.98 -5.37 -3.59
CA ARG A 84 5.58 -6.37 -4.50
C ARG A 84 6.96 -6.79 -3.97
N PRO A 85 7.45 -8.02 -4.28
CA PRO A 85 8.84 -8.36 -3.99
C PRO A 85 9.82 -7.31 -4.54
N LEU A 86 10.86 -6.98 -3.78
CA LEU A 86 11.80 -5.93 -4.17
C LEU A 86 12.61 -6.31 -5.41
N HIS A 87 13.02 -7.58 -5.51
CA HIS A 87 13.81 -8.10 -6.64
C HIS A 87 13.09 -7.95 -7.99
N ASP A 88 11.76 -7.96 -7.97
CA ASP A 88 10.93 -7.80 -9.16
C ASP A 88 10.94 -6.36 -9.73
N VAL A 89 11.38 -5.40 -8.94
CA VAL A 89 11.36 -3.95 -9.26
C VAL A 89 12.77 -3.42 -9.56
N GLN A 90 13.82 -4.13 -9.14
CA GLN A 90 15.21 -3.72 -9.29
C GLN A 90 15.86 -4.15 -10.62
N ASN A 91 15.11 -4.83 -11.50
CA ASN A 91 15.59 -5.30 -12.80
C ASN A 91 15.42 -4.26 -13.90
#